data_AF-A0A917U9J4-F1
#
_entry.id   AF-A0A917U9J4-F1
#
_cell.length_a   1.000
_cell.length_b   1.000
_cell.length_c   1.000
_cell.angle_alpha   90.00
_cell.angle_beta   90.00
_cell.angle_gamma   90.00
#
_symmetry.space_group_name_H-M   'P 1'
#
loop_
_entity.id
_entity.type
_entity.pdbx_description
1 polymer ?
#
loop_
_entity_poly.entity_id
_entity_poly.type
_entity_poly.pdbx_seq_one_letter_code
_entity_poly.pdbx_strand_id
1 'polypeptide(L)'
;MFLRRVLAACAGLALALTPASVALAADLPAPTGTAPVTGPASTTGQPTLTGVRTGRHDAYDRTVFDFTGGTPEYRVEYGVLEHQGMGGRIPLNGAATLLVVFSGTAPPAIPLTTVYNPELPTLRQIKSGGYFEGYASFGLGVRDRLGFRVFTLHAPDRVVVDVAHPPAQPFGSNPVRSAGTAPDALASGVRSGAHPGYDRVVFDMLGGLRPSVDVRYSGSGSAIRVTFTGQGSPTTAPHASFSGPAQYTFNLPALKNLKFTVVGAGIMTADVGTAARHGFRLMVLDNPTRVVVDVAY
;
A
#
# COMPACT_ATOMS: atom_id res chain seq x y z
N MET A 1 -44.15 -40.56 68.43
CA MET A 1 -44.10 -41.35 67.19
C MET A 1 -44.21 -40.38 66.01
N PHE A 2 -43.10 -40.21 65.28
CA PHE A 2 -42.86 -39.44 64.05
C PHE A 2 -43.18 -37.92 63.96
N LEU A 3 -42.09 -37.15 64.08
CA LEU A 3 -41.94 -35.75 63.67
C LEU A 3 -41.96 -35.66 62.13
N ARG A 4 -42.84 -34.85 61.53
CA ARG A 4 -42.79 -34.49 60.09
C ARG A 4 -42.05 -33.17 59.91
N ARG A 5 -40.90 -33.21 59.25
CA ARG A 5 -40.15 -32.03 58.78
C ARG A 5 -40.75 -31.57 57.43
N VAL A 6 -41.11 -30.31 57.32
CA VAL A 6 -41.46 -29.66 56.04
C VAL A 6 -40.21 -28.96 55.52
N LEU A 7 -39.70 -29.39 54.37
CA LEU A 7 -38.66 -28.66 53.62
C LEU A 7 -39.36 -27.63 52.73
N ALA A 8 -39.04 -26.35 52.90
CA ALA A 8 -39.36 -25.29 51.95
C ALA A 8 -38.28 -25.25 50.86
N ALA A 9 -38.68 -25.40 49.60
CA ALA A 9 -37.81 -25.24 48.45
C ALA A 9 -37.87 -23.79 47.95
N CYS A 10 -36.79 -23.03 48.12
CA CYS A 10 -36.60 -21.73 47.47
C CYS A 10 -36.06 -21.96 46.06
N ALA A 11 -36.87 -21.70 45.03
CA ALA A 11 -36.40 -21.65 43.65
C ALA A 11 -35.75 -20.28 43.37
N GLY A 12 -34.41 -20.26 43.32
CA GLY A 12 -33.64 -19.09 42.90
C GLY A 12 -33.60 -19.00 41.37
N LEU A 13 -34.12 -17.91 40.80
CA LEU A 13 -34.02 -17.59 39.38
C LEU A 13 -32.61 -17.08 39.08
N ALA A 14 -31.76 -17.91 38.46
CA ALA A 14 -30.43 -17.50 38.02
C ALA A 14 -30.54 -16.77 36.66
N LEU A 15 -30.33 -15.45 36.64
CA LEU A 15 -30.11 -14.71 35.39
C LEU A 15 -28.75 -15.11 34.81
N ALA A 16 -28.75 -15.86 33.72
CA ALA A 16 -27.55 -16.13 32.94
C ALA A 16 -27.16 -14.87 32.15
N LEU A 17 -26.16 -14.13 32.64
CA LEU A 17 -25.46 -13.11 31.85
C LEU A 17 -24.58 -13.81 30.83
N THR A 18 -25.02 -13.88 29.58
CA THR A 18 -24.14 -14.27 28.47
C THR A 18 -23.17 -13.12 28.19
N PRO A 19 -21.85 -13.32 28.25
CA PRO A 19 -20.91 -12.28 27.84
C PRO A 19 -21.10 -12.04 26.34
N ALA A 20 -21.48 -10.82 25.96
CA ALA A 20 -21.49 -10.40 24.58
C ALA A 20 -20.04 -10.46 24.05
N SER A 21 -19.77 -11.40 23.15
CA SER A 21 -18.49 -11.46 22.45
C SER A 21 -18.38 -10.22 21.56
N VAL A 22 -17.54 -9.27 21.98
CA VAL A 22 -17.17 -8.14 21.11
C VAL A 22 -16.34 -8.73 19.98
N ALA A 23 -16.95 -8.87 18.80
CA ALA A 23 -16.19 -9.23 17.60
C ALA A 23 -15.16 -8.11 17.38
N LEU A 24 -13.89 -8.42 17.62
CA LEU A 24 -12.79 -7.54 17.18
C LEU A 24 -12.94 -7.45 15.67
N ALA A 25 -13.25 -6.25 15.16
CA ALA A 25 -13.23 -6.00 13.73
C ALA A 25 -11.85 -6.42 13.21
N ALA A 26 -11.82 -7.40 12.31
CA ALA A 26 -10.57 -7.86 11.73
C ALA A 26 -9.85 -6.68 11.07
N ASP A 27 -8.54 -6.59 11.28
CA ASP A 27 -7.76 -5.52 10.68
C ASP A 27 -7.82 -5.60 9.15
N LEU A 28 -7.81 -4.44 8.49
CA LEU A 28 -7.88 -4.37 7.03
C LEU A 28 -6.61 -4.96 6.40
N PRO A 29 -6.69 -5.56 5.20
CA PRO A 29 -5.48 -6.03 4.51
C PRO A 29 -4.57 -4.86 4.12
N ALA A 30 -3.31 -5.16 3.76
CA ALA A 30 -2.41 -4.16 3.18
C ALA A 30 -3.05 -3.51 1.94
N PRO A 31 -3.09 -2.16 1.84
CA PRO A 31 -3.51 -1.51 0.61
C PRO A 31 -2.49 -1.76 -0.52
N THR A 32 -2.97 -1.87 -1.75
CA THR A 32 -2.15 -2.11 -2.95
C THR A 32 -2.19 -0.96 -3.95
N GLY A 33 -3.15 -0.03 -3.81
CA GLY A 33 -3.35 1.11 -4.71
C GLY A 33 -2.26 2.16 -4.62
N THR A 34 -1.91 2.83 -5.72
CA THR A 34 -0.87 3.88 -5.70
C THR A 34 -1.18 5.13 -6.53
N ALA A 35 -2.32 5.12 -7.19
CA ALA A 35 -2.82 6.23 -7.96
C ALA A 35 -3.28 7.33 -7.01
N PRO A 36 -3.33 8.58 -7.48
CA PRO A 36 -3.95 9.65 -6.71
C PRO A 36 -5.35 9.26 -6.24
N VAL A 37 -5.64 9.50 -4.96
CA VAL A 37 -6.97 9.30 -4.38
C VAL A 37 -7.54 10.65 -4.04
N THR A 38 -8.73 10.94 -4.57
CA THR A 38 -9.51 12.12 -4.22
C THR A 38 -10.77 11.71 -3.48
N GLY A 39 -11.31 12.61 -2.66
CA GLY A 39 -12.62 12.42 -2.04
C GLY A 39 -13.33 13.75 -1.85
N PRO A 40 -14.68 13.76 -1.98
CA PRO A 40 -15.46 14.98 -1.87
C PRO A 40 -15.52 15.47 -0.43
N ALA A 41 -15.82 16.75 -0.26
CA ALA A 41 -16.18 17.29 1.05
C ALA A 41 -17.53 16.70 1.52
N SER A 42 -17.65 16.47 2.83
CA SER A 42 -18.89 16.11 3.50
C SER A 42 -19.02 17.01 4.73
N THR A 43 -19.69 18.14 4.56
CA THR A 43 -19.64 19.25 5.51
C THR A 43 -20.96 19.42 6.25
N THR A 44 -20.86 19.68 7.55
CA THR A 44 -21.98 20.14 8.40
C THR A 44 -21.71 21.53 8.98
N GLY A 45 -20.48 22.03 8.77
CA GLY A 45 -19.98 23.36 9.10
C GLY A 45 -18.73 23.60 8.25
N GLN A 46 -17.79 24.41 8.73
CA GLN A 46 -16.51 24.58 8.04
C GLN A 46 -15.49 23.55 8.56
N PRO A 47 -14.98 22.63 7.70
CA PRO A 47 -14.01 21.62 8.13
C PRO A 47 -12.76 22.25 8.75
N THR A 48 -12.50 21.93 10.01
CA THR A 48 -11.35 22.45 10.76
C THR A 48 -10.51 21.29 11.24
N LEU A 49 -9.24 21.24 10.83
CA LEU A 49 -8.29 20.22 11.28
C LEU A 49 -7.97 20.46 12.76
N THR A 50 -8.21 19.45 13.60
CA THR A 50 -8.06 19.51 15.05
C THR A 50 -7.01 18.56 15.61
N GLY A 51 -6.55 17.60 14.81
CA GLY A 51 -5.55 16.64 15.25
C GLY A 51 -4.90 15.87 14.11
N VAL A 52 -3.68 15.41 14.36
CA VAL A 52 -3.01 14.40 13.52
C VAL A 52 -2.56 13.28 14.44
N ARG A 53 -2.97 12.05 14.14
CA ARG A 53 -2.60 10.86 14.89
C ARG A 53 -2.00 9.82 13.97
N THR A 54 -1.15 8.97 14.53
CA THR A 54 -0.56 7.85 13.81
C THR A 54 -0.72 6.56 14.60
N GLY A 55 -0.74 5.43 13.90
CA GLY A 55 -0.85 4.12 14.52
C GLY A 55 -0.26 3.03 13.64
N ARG A 56 0.37 2.04 14.26
CA ARG A 56 0.84 0.84 13.58
C ARG A 56 -0.28 -0.19 13.55
N HIS A 57 -0.51 -0.76 12.37
CA HIS A 57 -1.33 -1.93 12.14
C HIS A 57 -0.45 -3.11 11.69
N ASP A 58 -1.01 -4.30 11.55
CA ASP A 58 -0.22 -5.50 11.22
C ASP A 58 0.38 -5.42 9.81
N ALA A 59 -0.37 -4.83 8.87
CA ALA A 59 -0.02 -4.81 7.45
C ALA A 59 0.17 -3.40 6.88
N TYR A 60 -0.04 -2.36 7.68
CA TYR A 60 0.03 -0.96 7.26
C TYR A 60 0.31 -0.02 8.44
N ASP A 61 0.74 1.20 8.14
CA ASP A 61 0.72 2.31 9.08
C ASP A 61 -0.42 3.26 8.73
N ARG A 62 -1.09 3.77 9.76
CA ARG A 62 -2.22 4.67 9.62
C ARG A 62 -1.83 6.07 10.07
N THR A 63 -2.19 7.06 9.26
CA THR A 63 -2.28 8.46 9.66
C THR A 63 -3.75 8.86 9.67
N VAL A 64 -4.19 9.54 10.73
CA VAL A 64 -5.54 10.08 10.87
C VAL A 64 -5.45 11.58 11.02
N PHE A 65 -6.16 12.30 10.16
CA PHE A 65 -6.41 13.73 10.29
C PHE A 65 -7.81 13.91 10.89
N ASP A 66 -7.87 14.40 12.13
CA ASP A 66 -9.12 14.59 12.87
C ASP A 66 -9.72 15.96 12.54
N PHE A 67 -11.01 15.99 12.20
CA PHE A 67 -11.73 17.20 11.81
C PHE A 67 -12.95 17.46 12.69
N THR A 68 -13.38 18.72 12.68
CA THR A 68 -14.71 19.15 13.14
C THR A 68 -15.39 19.92 12.01
N GLY A 69 -16.72 20.01 12.01
CA GLY A 69 -17.48 20.67 10.94
C GLY A 69 -17.60 19.83 9.66
N GLY A 70 -17.36 18.52 9.73
CA GLY A 70 -17.31 17.62 8.58
C GLY A 70 -15.90 17.36 8.06
N THR A 71 -15.80 16.55 7.00
CA THR A 71 -14.53 16.25 6.32
C THR A 71 -14.36 17.13 5.08
N PRO A 72 -13.16 17.66 4.81
CA PRO A 72 -12.92 18.48 3.63
C PRO A 72 -12.83 17.63 2.36
N GLU A 73 -12.81 18.31 1.21
CA GLU A 73 -12.30 17.69 0.00
C GLU A 73 -10.81 17.39 0.19
N TYR A 74 -10.36 16.26 -0.35
CA TYR A 74 -8.95 15.86 -0.25
C TYR A 74 -8.42 15.30 -1.55
N ARG A 75 -7.10 15.42 -1.71
CA ARG A 75 -6.30 14.75 -2.72
C ARG A 75 -5.01 14.21 -2.10
N VAL A 76 -4.75 12.92 -2.31
CA VAL A 76 -3.56 12.23 -1.79
C VAL A 76 -2.83 11.52 -2.91
N GLU A 77 -1.55 11.79 -3.06
CA GLU A 77 -0.71 11.16 -4.09
C GLU A 77 0.77 11.16 -3.75
N TYR A 78 1.55 10.36 -4.47
CA TYR A 78 3.00 10.46 -4.39
C TYR A 78 3.50 11.72 -5.09
N GLY A 79 4.23 12.58 -4.38
CA GLY A 79 4.64 13.89 -4.88
C GLY A 79 5.74 14.53 -4.06
N VAL A 80 5.86 15.85 -4.18
CA VAL A 80 6.79 16.67 -3.40
C VAL A 80 5.97 17.56 -2.47
N LEU A 81 6.40 17.69 -1.22
CA LEU A 81 5.84 18.69 -0.31
C LEU A 81 6.59 20.01 -0.50
N GLU A 82 5.84 21.11 -0.60
CA GLU A 82 6.39 22.46 -0.73
C GLU A 82 5.76 23.41 0.29
N HIS A 83 6.40 24.55 0.54
CA HIS A 83 5.79 25.61 1.34
C HIS A 83 4.64 26.26 0.56
N GLN A 84 3.45 26.29 1.17
CA GLN A 84 2.28 26.94 0.62
C GLN A 84 2.54 28.43 0.38
N GLY A 85 2.22 28.91 -0.83
CA GLY A 85 2.36 30.32 -1.23
C GLY A 85 3.79 30.82 -1.50
N MET A 86 4.82 30.08 -1.08
CA MET A 86 6.23 30.43 -1.32
C MET A 86 6.95 29.48 -2.28
N GLY A 87 6.44 28.25 -2.43
CA GLY A 87 7.14 27.17 -3.12
C GLY A 87 8.35 26.67 -2.33
N GLY A 88 9.22 25.91 -2.99
CA GLY A 88 10.42 25.37 -2.37
C GLY A 88 10.15 24.08 -1.59
N ARG A 89 10.96 23.06 -1.89
CA ARG A 89 10.78 21.70 -1.37
C ARG A 89 11.02 21.63 0.13
N ILE A 90 10.07 21.01 0.84
CA ILE A 90 10.21 20.59 2.23
C ILE A 90 10.66 19.12 2.26
N PRO A 91 11.92 18.82 2.65
CA PRO A 91 12.39 17.44 2.73
C PRO A 91 11.76 16.70 3.91
N LEU A 92 11.42 15.43 3.69
CA LEU A 92 10.96 14.49 4.72
C LEU A 92 11.89 13.30 4.83
N ASN A 93 11.96 12.69 6.01
CA ASN A 93 12.60 11.38 6.18
C ASN A 93 11.85 10.32 5.38
N GLY A 94 12.59 9.41 4.73
CA GLY A 94 12.03 8.35 3.87
C GLY A 94 12.50 8.47 2.42
N ALA A 95 12.23 7.44 1.62
CA ALA A 95 12.61 7.42 0.21
C ALA A 95 11.55 8.04 -0.71
N ALA A 96 10.31 8.20 -0.24
CA ALA A 96 9.22 8.83 -0.97
C ALA A 96 8.35 9.69 -0.06
N THR A 97 7.62 10.62 -0.65
CA THR A 97 6.64 11.47 0.04
C THR A 97 5.25 11.20 -0.53
N LEU A 98 4.28 10.90 0.34
CA LEU A 98 2.86 10.91 0.02
C LEU A 98 2.31 12.29 0.43
N LEU A 99 1.98 13.11 -0.55
CA LEU A 99 1.41 14.45 -0.39
C LEU A 99 -0.09 14.32 -0.13
N VAL A 100 -0.55 14.97 0.93
CA VAL A 100 -1.95 15.09 1.32
C VAL A 100 -2.33 16.55 1.21
N VAL A 101 -3.36 16.87 0.44
CA VAL A 101 -3.91 18.22 0.30
C VAL A 101 -5.38 18.18 0.70
N PHE A 102 -5.76 19.08 1.60
CA PHE A 102 -7.14 19.36 1.95
C PHE A 102 -7.55 20.70 1.37
N SER A 103 -8.74 20.79 0.80
CA SER A 103 -9.32 22.01 0.23
C SER A 103 -10.65 22.35 0.92
N GLY A 104 -10.95 23.65 0.99
CA GLY A 104 -12.17 24.15 1.64
C GLY A 104 -12.14 24.05 3.17
N THR A 105 -10.96 24.11 3.79
CA THR A 105 -10.84 24.07 5.26
C THR A 105 -10.85 25.47 5.88
N ALA A 106 -11.19 25.55 7.17
CA ALA A 106 -10.80 26.68 8.01
C ALA A 106 -9.29 26.62 8.30
N PRO A 107 -8.69 27.69 8.86
CA PRO A 107 -7.34 27.61 9.42
C PRO A 107 -7.25 26.45 10.43
N PRO A 108 -6.23 25.56 10.31
CA PRO A 108 -6.07 24.44 11.23
C PRO A 108 -6.00 24.89 12.69
N ALA A 109 -6.71 24.20 13.58
CA ALA A 109 -6.70 24.43 15.03
C ALA A 109 -5.52 23.72 15.72
N ILE A 110 -4.48 23.38 14.95
CA ILE A 110 -3.25 22.75 15.42
C ILE A 110 -2.04 23.56 14.92
N PRO A 111 -0.92 23.56 15.67
CA PRO A 111 0.31 24.18 15.20
C PRO A 111 0.86 23.45 13.97
N LEU A 112 0.96 24.16 12.84
CA LEU A 112 1.51 23.60 11.59
C LEU A 112 3.05 23.51 11.59
N THR A 113 3.71 24.06 12.60
CA THR A 113 5.15 23.90 12.81
C THR A 113 5.52 22.56 13.46
N THR A 114 4.54 21.79 13.95
CA THR A 114 4.78 20.49 14.55
C THR A 114 5.27 19.48 13.52
N VAL A 115 6.41 18.87 13.82
CA VAL A 115 6.97 17.74 13.07
C VAL A 115 6.67 16.46 13.83
N TYR A 116 5.99 15.52 13.19
CA TYR A 116 5.73 14.20 13.76
C TYR A 116 6.78 13.22 13.25
N ASN A 117 7.49 12.53 14.14
CA ASN A 117 8.48 11.49 13.78
C ASN A 117 8.02 10.13 14.33
N PRO A 118 6.94 9.56 13.78
CA PRO A 118 6.37 8.32 14.32
C PRO A 118 7.30 7.11 14.13
N GLU A 119 8.23 7.15 13.16
CA GLU A 119 9.27 6.11 12.92
C GLU A 119 8.72 4.67 12.91
N LEU A 120 7.52 4.52 12.33
CA LEU A 120 6.83 3.26 12.16
C LEU A 120 7.45 2.42 11.02
N PRO A 121 7.03 1.15 10.84
CA PRO A 121 7.58 0.29 9.80
C PRO A 121 7.61 0.91 8.40
N THR A 122 6.68 1.78 8.03
CA THR A 122 6.67 2.50 6.76
C THR A 122 6.69 4.01 6.93
N LEU A 123 5.85 4.54 7.82
CA LEU A 123 5.71 5.97 8.04
C LEU A 123 6.85 6.51 8.90
N ARG A 124 7.64 7.40 8.32
CA ARG A 124 8.84 7.98 8.96
C ARG A 124 8.55 9.30 9.64
N GLN A 125 7.93 10.21 8.90
CA GLN A 125 7.80 11.60 9.31
C GLN A 125 6.57 12.24 8.70
N ILE A 126 5.97 13.19 9.41
CA ILE A 126 4.91 14.06 8.90
C ILE A 126 5.33 15.51 9.10
N LYS A 127 5.21 16.31 8.05
CA LYS A 127 5.38 17.77 8.08
C LYS A 127 4.22 18.45 7.38
N SER A 128 3.86 19.65 7.83
CA SER A 128 2.94 20.52 7.11
C SER A 128 3.67 21.29 6.01
N GLY A 129 3.01 21.49 4.87
CA GLY A 129 3.39 22.48 3.87
C GLY A 129 2.83 23.87 4.17
N GLY A 130 1.93 23.98 5.14
CA GLY A 130 1.31 25.23 5.57
C GLY A 130 -0.19 25.27 5.26
N TYR A 131 -0.76 26.44 5.48
CA TYR A 131 -2.15 26.76 5.17
C TYR A 131 -2.23 28.10 4.44
N PHE A 132 -2.96 28.14 3.32
CA PHE A 132 -3.22 29.36 2.56
C PHE A 132 -4.55 29.24 1.81
N GLU A 133 -5.39 30.28 1.83
CA GLU A 133 -6.65 30.37 1.05
C GLU A 133 -7.58 29.14 1.13
N GLY A 134 -7.67 28.50 2.30
CA GLY A 134 -8.53 27.33 2.49
C GLY A 134 -7.90 26.00 2.07
N TYR A 135 -6.60 26.00 1.74
CA TYR A 135 -5.81 24.80 1.46
C TYR A 135 -4.85 24.51 2.61
N ALA A 136 -4.86 23.28 3.11
CA ALA A 136 -3.85 22.76 4.04
C ALA A 136 -3.14 21.57 3.38
N SER A 137 -1.80 21.55 3.43
CA SER A 137 -1.02 20.43 2.87
C SER A 137 -0.12 19.77 3.90
N PHE A 138 0.07 18.47 3.77
CA PHE A 138 0.95 17.65 4.59
C PHE A 138 1.72 16.68 3.73
N GLY A 139 2.98 16.43 4.08
CA GLY A 139 3.77 15.35 3.51
C GLY A 139 3.90 14.22 4.51
N LEU A 140 3.65 13.00 4.06
CA LEU A 140 3.97 11.77 4.78
C LEU A 140 5.25 11.19 4.17
N GLY A 141 6.36 11.31 4.89
CA GLY A 141 7.62 10.68 4.53
C GLY A 141 7.51 9.18 4.77
N VAL A 142 7.70 8.37 3.74
CA VAL A 142 7.52 6.92 3.78
C VAL A 142 8.78 6.19 3.32
N ARG A 143 8.98 4.98 3.84
CA ARG A 143 10.14 4.12 3.52
C ARG A 143 10.34 3.90 2.02
N ASP A 144 9.25 3.83 1.25
CA ASP A 144 9.26 3.46 -0.17
C ASP A 144 7.90 3.82 -0.80
N ARG A 145 7.78 3.74 -2.13
CA ARG A 145 6.49 3.84 -2.84
C ARG A 145 5.70 2.54 -2.69
N LEU A 146 4.90 2.45 -1.63
CA LEU A 146 4.06 1.30 -1.29
C LEU A 146 2.58 1.58 -1.61
N GLY A 147 1.74 0.55 -1.50
CA GLY A 147 0.30 0.74 -1.66
C GLY A 147 -0.26 1.64 -0.55
N PHE A 148 -1.24 2.47 -0.87
CA PHE A 148 -1.97 3.29 0.08
C PHE A 148 -3.46 3.30 -0.24
N ARG A 149 -4.27 3.67 0.77
CA ARG A 149 -5.69 3.96 0.61
C ARG A 149 -6.07 5.16 1.45
N VAL A 150 -7.15 5.81 1.06
CA VAL A 150 -7.72 6.95 1.79
C VAL A 150 -9.23 6.77 1.89
N PHE A 151 -9.78 7.05 3.07
CA PHE A 151 -11.22 7.03 3.31
C PHE A 151 -11.58 7.98 4.44
N THR A 152 -12.86 8.35 4.52
CA THR A 152 -13.41 9.17 5.59
C THR A 152 -14.15 8.33 6.61
N LEU A 153 -14.13 8.78 7.86
CA LEU A 153 -15.01 8.27 8.91
C LEU A 153 -15.75 9.45 9.52
N HIS A 154 -16.96 9.20 10.01
CA HIS A 154 -17.78 10.18 10.71
C HIS A 154 -17.98 9.74 12.17
N ALA A 155 -18.38 10.69 13.02
CA ALA A 155 -18.61 10.48 14.46
C ALA A 155 -17.41 9.81 15.20
N PRO A 156 -16.24 10.46 15.33
CA PRO A 156 -15.90 11.81 14.86
C PRO A 156 -15.40 11.85 13.40
N ASP A 157 -15.42 13.05 12.81
CA ASP A 157 -14.99 13.30 11.42
C ASP A 157 -13.48 13.12 11.26
N ARG A 158 -13.08 12.27 10.33
CA ARG A 158 -11.68 11.88 10.11
C ARG A 158 -11.41 11.64 8.64
N VAL A 159 -10.26 12.09 8.17
CA VAL A 159 -9.65 11.56 6.93
C VAL A 159 -8.52 10.61 7.34
N VAL A 160 -8.60 9.36 6.87
CA VAL A 160 -7.68 8.28 7.23
C VAL A 160 -6.85 7.92 6.02
N VAL A 161 -5.52 7.93 6.18
CA VAL A 161 -4.54 7.53 5.16
C VAL A 161 -3.78 6.32 5.69
N ASP A 162 -3.94 5.18 5.03
CA ASP A 162 -3.21 3.96 5.35
C ASP A 162 -2.14 3.72 4.29
N VAL A 163 -0.91 3.41 4.73
CA VAL A 163 0.20 3.06 3.84
C VAL A 163 0.69 1.66 4.21
N ALA A 164 0.70 0.75 3.24
CA ALA A 164 1.10 -0.63 3.42
C ALA A 164 2.51 -0.75 3.96
N HIS A 165 2.75 -1.79 4.76
CA HIS A 165 4.10 -2.24 5.06
C HIS A 165 4.74 -2.85 3.80
N PRO A 166 6.09 -2.92 3.74
CA PRO A 166 6.75 -3.75 2.76
C PRO A 166 6.22 -5.19 2.81
N PRO A 167 6.34 -5.97 1.73
CA PRO A 167 5.81 -7.32 1.68
C PRO A 167 6.26 -8.12 2.91
N ALA A 168 5.30 -8.74 3.60
CA ALA A 168 5.57 -9.63 4.72
C ALA A 168 6.40 -10.85 4.29
N GLN A 169 6.38 -11.17 2.99
CA GLN A 169 7.22 -12.21 2.41
C GLN A 169 8.70 -11.86 2.60
N PRO A 170 9.47 -12.65 3.38
CA PRO A 170 10.90 -12.43 3.52
C PRO A 170 11.60 -12.74 2.18
N PHE A 171 12.80 -12.18 2.03
CA PHE A 171 13.68 -12.61 0.94
C PHE A 171 13.96 -14.11 1.05
N GLY A 172 13.78 -14.82 -0.06
CA GLY A 172 14.03 -16.26 -0.12
C GLY A 172 14.22 -16.74 -1.55
N SER A 173 14.57 -18.01 -1.72
CA SER A 173 14.80 -18.62 -3.04
C SER A 173 13.65 -19.51 -3.51
N ASN A 174 12.65 -19.74 -2.64
CA ASN A 174 11.48 -20.55 -2.96
C ASN A 174 10.58 -19.84 -3.98
N PRO A 175 9.86 -20.58 -4.84
CA PRO A 175 8.90 -19.98 -5.75
C PRO A 175 7.84 -19.16 -5.03
N VAL A 176 7.50 -17.99 -5.58
CA VAL A 176 6.45 -17.11 -5.07
C VAL A 176 5.41 -16.90 -6.15
N ARG A 177 4.13 -17.00 -5.78
CA ARG A 177 2.99 -16.85 -6.69
C ARG A 177 2.04 -15.78 -6.21
N SER A 178 1.48 -15.03 -7.15
CA SER A 178 0.37 -14.10 -6.92
C SER A 178 -0.72 -14.38 -7.95
N ALA A 179 -1.94 -14.64 -7.49
CA ALA A 179 -3.07 -14.86 -8.36
C ALA A 179 -3.60 -13.53 -8.91
N GLY A 180 -3.97 -13.55 -10.19
CA GLY A 180 -4.52 -12.39 -10.89
C GLY A 180 -5.59 -12.78 -11.90
N THR A 181 -6.46 -11.82 -12.20
CA THR A 181 -7.66 -11.99 -13.04
C THR A 181 -7.59 -11.20 -14.33
N ALA A 182 -6.46 -10.56 -14.65
CA ALA A 182 -6.32 -9.86 -15.91
C ALA A 182 -6.54 -10.84 -17.08
N PRO A 183 -7.32 -10.45 -18.10
CA PRO A 183 -7.45 -11.27 -19.31
C PRO A 183 -6.09 -11.44 -19.98
N ASP A 184 -5.27 -10.39 -19.98
CA ASP A 184 -4.03 -10.32 -20.73
C ASP A 184 -2.85 -9.97 -19.82
N ALA A 185 -1.65 -10.42 -20.20
CA ALA A 185 -0.38 -10.14 -19.53
C ALA A 185 0.48 -9.18 -20.37
N LEU A 186 0.16 -7.89 -20.31
CA LEU A 186 0.74 -6.86 -21.16
C LEU A 186 1.70 -5.98 -20.36
N ALA A 187 3.02 -6.14 -20.55
CA ALA A 187 4.03 -5.28 -19.92
C ALA A 187 4.26 -4.03 -20.78
N SER A 188 4.05 -2.85 -20.21
CA SER A 188 4.29 -1.57 -20.91
C SER A 188 5.69 -0.99 -20.69
N GLY A 189 6.37 -1.41 -19.62
CA GLY A 189 7.67 -0.86 -19.29
C GLY A 189 8.40 -1.64 -18.20
N VAL A 190 9.71 -1.37 -18.11
CA VAL A 190 10.57 -1.91 -17.06
C VAL A 190 11.35 -0.77 -16.43
N ARG A 191 11.39 -0.75 -15.10
CA ARG A 191 12.18 0.17 -14.30
C ARG A 191 13.03 -0.61 -13.31
N SER A 192 14.19 -0.06 -12.95
CA SER A 192 15.07 -0.68 -11.96
C SER A 192 15.72 0.37 -11.06
N GLY A 193 16.10 -0.01 -9.85
CA GLY A 193 16.81 0.87 -8.94
C GLY A 193 17.49 0.10 -7.81
N ALA A 194 18.60 0.67 -7.31
CA ALA A 194 19.26 0.19 -6.10
C ALA A 194 18.57 0.79 -4.86
N HIS A 195 18.40 -0.04 -3.84
CA HIS A 195 17.86 0.33 -2.54
C HIS A 195 18.79 -0.17 -1.41
N PRO A 196 18.67 0.33 -0.17
CA PRO A 196 19.41 -0.25 0.94
C PRO A 196 19.04 -1.73 1.15
N GLY A 197 19.99 -2.62 0.89
CA GLY A 197 19.87 -4.08 1.09
C GLY A 197 19.31 -4.89 -0.08
N TYR A 198 18.88 -4.26 -1.17
CA TYR A 198 18.33 -4.96 -2.34
C TYR A 198 18.32 -4.08 -3.60
N ASP A 199 18.28 -4.71 -4.76
CA ASP A 199 17.89 -4.10 -6.01
C ASP A 199 16.42 -4.39 -6.33
N ARG A 200 15.76 -3.48 -7.03
CA ARG A 200 14.37 -3.64 -7.47
C ARG A 200 14.28 -3.64 -8.98
N VAL A 201 13.47 -4.53 -9.53
CA VAL A 201 12.92 -4.43 -10.88
C VAL A 201 11.39 -4.30 -10.81
N VAL A 202 10.85 -3.35 -11.56
CA VAL A 202 9.42 -3.08 -11.67
C VAL A 202 8.99 -3.29 -13.10
N PHE A 203 7.93 -4.07 -13.28
CA PHE A 203 7.23 -4.25 -14.54
C PHE A 203 5.94 -3.43 -14.49
N ASP A 204 5.85 -2.42 -15.34
CA ASP A 204 4.62 -1.66 -15.54
C ASP A 204 3.67 -2.49 -16.41
N MET A 205 2.43 -2.68 -15.97
CA MET A 205 1.44 -3.52 -16.65
C MET A 205 0.29 -2.67 -17.19
N LEU A 206 -0.26 -3.05 -18.35
CA LEU A 206 -1.48 -2.45 -18.91
C LEU A 206 -2.74 -3.19 -18.43
N GLY A 207 -3.89 -2.53 -18.52
CA GLY A 207 -5.21 -3.17 -18.36
C GLY A 207 -5.87 -3.07 -16.97
N GLY A 208 -5.24 -2.40 -15.99
CA GLY A 208 -5.84 -2.07 -14.68
C GLY A 208 -6.10 -3.26 -13.74
N LEU A 209 -6.24 -4.47 -14.27
CA LEU A 209 -6.23 -5.73 -13.53
C LEU A 209 -4.81 -6.30 -13.48
N ARG A 210 -4.54 -7.17 -12.50
CA ARG A 210 -3.25 -7.86 -12.37
C ARG A 210 -3.27 -9.23 -13.07
N PRO A 211 -2.23 -9.60 -13.84
CA PRO A 211 -2.08 -10.97 -14.31
C PRO A 211 -1.71 -11.90 -13.14
N SER A 212 -1.86 -13.20 -13.34
CA SER A 212 -1.22 -14.16 -12.44
C SER A 212 0.30 -14.09 -12.63
N VAL A 213 1.04 -14.12 -11.53
CA VAL A 213 2.51 -14.00 -11.51
C VAL A 213 3.10 -15.19 -10.78
N ASP A 214 4.15 -15.77 -11.36
CA ASP A 214 4.98 -16.79 -10.72
C ASP A 214 6.46 -16.40 -10.86
N VAL A 215 7.15 -16.29 -9.73
CA VAL A 215 8.57 -15.94 -9.65
C VAL A 215 9.33 -17.12 -9.09
N ARG A 216 10.33 -17.61 -9.84
CA ARG A 216 11.17 -18.74 -9.42
C ARG A 216 12.54 -18.69 -10.09
N TYR A 217 13.51 -19.44 -9.59
CA TYR A 217 14.76 -19.65 -10.31
C TYR A 217 14.57 -20.46 -11.60
N SER A 218 15.29 -20.06 -12.65
CA SER A 218 15.37 -20.80 -13.92
C SER A 218 16.60 -21.72 -13.90
N GLY A 219 16.35 -23.03 -13.79
CA GLY A 219 17.41 -24.04 -13.73
C GLY A 219 18.31 -23.93 -12.49
N SER A 220 19.57 -24.34 -12.62
CA SER A 220 20.58 -24.28 -11.55
C SER A 220 21.30 -22.93 -11.43
N GLY A 221 21.12 -22.03 -12.40
CA GLY A 221 21.79 -20.72 -12.44
C GLY A 221 21.24 -19.70 -11.45
N SER A 222 21.71 -18.45 -11.59
CA SER A 222 21.26 -17.27 -10.82
C SER A 222 20.10 -16.51 -11.47
N ALA A 223 19.60 -16.96 -12.62
CA ALA A 223 18.49 -16.29 -13.31
C ALA A 223 17.16 -16.52 -12.59
N ILE A 224 16.44 -15.44 -12.29
CA ILE A 224 15.08 -15.48 -11.74
C ILE A 224 14.10 -15.28 -12.90
N ARG A 225 13.24 -16.27 -13.13
CA ARG A 225 12.14 -16.18 -14.10
C ARG A 225 10.90 -15.61 -13.44
N VAL A 226 10.39 -14.53 -14.01
CA VAL A 226 9.08 -13.95 -13.71
C VAL A 226 8.14 -14.35 -14.84
N THR A 227 7.14 -15.17 -14.54
CA THR A 227 6.11 -15.60 -15.48
C THR A 227 4.85 -14.80 -15.25
N PHE A 228 4.32 -14.20 -16.31
CA PHE A 228 3.06 -13.48 -16.32
C PHE A 228 2.04 -14.30 -17.11
N THR A 229 0.83 -14.46 -16.57
CA THR A 229 -0.23 -15.25 -17.19
C THR A 229 -1.56 -14.51 -17.14
N GLY A 230 -2.09 -14.21 -18.33
CA GLY A 230 -3.47 -13.76 -18.50
C GLY A 230 -4.47 -14.91 -18.36
N GLN A 231 -5.71 -14.62 -17.98
CA GLN A 231 -6.82 -15.59 -17.88
C GLN A 231 -7.64 -15.70 -19.19
N GLY A 232 -7.40 -14.83 -20.16
CA GLY A 232 -8.08 -14.82 -21.44
C GLY A 232 -7.81 -16.08 -22.26
N SER A 233 -8.68 -16.33 -23.25
CA SER A 233 -8.48 -17.44 -24.19
C SER A 233 -7.10 -17.35 -24.83
N PRO A 234 -6.37 -18.44 -25.07
CA PRO A 234 -5.08 -18.42 -25.77
C PRO A 234 -5.17 -18.12 -27.27
N THR A 235 -6.40 -17.96 -27.82
CA THR A 235 -6.66 -17.83 -29.27
C THR A 235 -7.21 -16.47 -29.74
N THR A 236 -7.54 -15.55 -28.82
CA THR A 236 -8.12 -14.21 -29.08
C THR A 236 -7.20 -13.05 -28.65
N ALA A 237 -6.39 -12.48 -29.55
CA ALA A 237 -5.41 -11.43 -29.22
C ALA A 237 -6.05 -10.09 -28.74
N PRO A 238 -5.29 -9.23 -28.01
CA PRO A 238 -3.92 -9.43 -27.51
C PRO A 238 -3.89 -10.34 -26.28
N HIS A 239 -2.78 -11.02 -26.03
CA HIS A 239 -2.68 -12.05 -24.97
C HIS A 239 -1.59 -11.74 -23.95
N ALA A 240 -0.35 -11.85 -24.41
CA ALA A 240 0.82 -11.52 -23.63
C ALA A 240 1.81 -10.85 -24.57
N SER A 241 2.28 -9.68 -24.17
CA SER A 241 3.24 -8.91 -24.94
C SER A 241 3.98 -7.96 -24.02
N PHE A 242 5.11 -7.47 -24.51
CA PHE A 242 5.81 -6.35 -23.92
C PHE A 242 5.94 -5.26 -24.98
N SER A 243 5.88 -4.00 -24.56
CA SER A 243 6.31 -2.87 -25.39
C SER A 243 7.73 -2.44 -25.04
N GLY A 244 8.48 -2.00 -26.05
CA GLY A 244 9.86 -1.56 -25.87
C GLY A 244 10.89 -2.67 -26.08
N PRO A 245 12.11 -2.51 -25.54
CA PRO A 245 13.20 -3.47 -25.74
C PRO A 245 12.86 -4.87 -25.22
N ALA A 246 13.24 -5.90 -25.97
CA ALA A 246 13.16 -7.29 -25.50
C ALA A 246 14.24 -7.63 -24.46
N GLN A 247 15.27 -6.78 -24.33
CA GLN A 247 16.39 -6.97 -23.43
C GLN A 247 16.78 -5.67 -22.74
N TYR A 248 17.18 -5.76 -21.48
CA TYR A 248 17.68 -4.66 -20.67
C TYR A 248 18.99 -5.07 -20.01
N THR A 249 19.91 -4.12 -19.86
CA THR A 249 21.11 -4.28 -19.04
C THR A 249 20.99 -3.38 -17.84
N PHE A 250 21.25 -3.93 -16.67
CA PHE A 250 21.28 -3.21 -15.41
C PHE A 250 22.72 -3.11 -14.91
N ASN A 251 23.10 -1.93 -14.44
CA ASN A 251 24.38 -1.73 -13.76
C ASN A 251 24.15 -1.57 -12.26
N LEU A 252 23.54 -2.59 -11.65
CA LEU A 252 23.19 -2.61 -10.23
C LEU A 252 23.95 -3.74 -9.50
N PRO A 253 24.09 -3.68 -8.17
CA PRO A 253 24.85 -4.68 -7.41
C PRO A 253 24.41 -6.13 -7.66
N ALA A 254 23.12 -6.45 -7.51
CA ALA A 254 22.55 -7.77 -7.68
C ALA A 254 21.96 -7.97 -9.10
N LEU A 255 21.22 -6.99 -9.64
CA LEU A 255 20.59 -7.08 -10.96
C LEU A 255 21.57 -6.78 -12.10
N LYS A 256 21.61 -7.64 -13.14
CA LYS A 256 22.55 -7.52 -14.27
C LYS A 256 21.88 -7.34 -15.62
N ASN A 257 20.85 -8.12 -15.91
CA ASN A 257 20.13 -8.02 -17.17
C ASN A 257 18.72 -8.57 -17.05
N LEU A 258 17.92 -8.31 -18.07
CA LEU A 258 16.58 -8.85 -18.21
C LEU A 258 16.34 -9.20 -19.67
N LYS A 259 15.68 -10.34 -19.92
CA LYS A 259 15.20 -10.71 -21.25
C LYS A 259 13.74 -11.12 -21.20
N PHE A 260 12.91 -10.48 -22.02
CA PHE A 260 11.55 -10.94 -22.26
C PHE A 260 11.50 -12.07 -23.27
N THR A 261 10.52 -12.96 -23.11
CA THR A 261 10.14 -13.98 -24.09
C THR A 261 8.64 -14.15 -24.02
N VAL A 262 7.95 -13.98 -25.14
CA VAL A 262 6.54 -14.35 -25.28
C VAL A 262 6.51 -15.84 -25.62
N VAL A 263 5.91 -16.65 -24.74
CA VAL A 263 5.87 -18.11 -24.90
C VAL A 263 4.64 -18.53 -25.73
N GLY A 264 3.59 -17.71 -25.72
CA GLY A 264 2.31 -17.97 -26.38
C GLY A 264 1.18 -18.19 -25.37
N ALA A 265 -0.06 -18.34 -25.84
CA ALA A 265 -1.21 -18.72 -25.02
C ALA A 265 -1.45 -17.87 -23.75
N GLY A 266 -1.24 -16.54 -23.83
CA GLY A 266 -1.42 -15.65 -22.66
C GLY A 266 -0.24 -15.63 -21.69
N ILE A 267 0.88 -16.27 -22.04
CA ILE A 267 2.07 -16.37 -21.19
C ILE A 267 3.25 -15.59 -21.77
N MET A 268 3.84 -14.75 -20.92
CA MET A 268 5.12 -14.09 -21.15
C MET A 268 6.03 -14.33 -19.95
N THR A 269 7.32 -14.46 -20.22
CA THR A 269 8.35 -14.56 -19.18
C THR A 269 9.34 -13.40 -19.28
N ALA A 270 9.81 -12.93 -18.13
CA ALA A 270 11.01 -12.11 -18.02
C ALA A 270 12.06 -12.88 -17.22
N ASP A 271 13.17 -13.23 -17.87
CA ASP A 271 14.32 -13.85 -17.23
C ASP A 271 15.26 -12.73 -16.73
N VAL A 272 15.35 -12.58 -15.41
CA VAL A 272 16.17 -11.58 -14.72
C VAL A 272 17.50 -12.21 -14.35
N GLY A 273 18.57 -11.79 -15.02
CA GLY A 273 19.94 -12.19 -14.71
C GLY A 273 20.46 -11.46 -13.48
N THR A 274 21.02 -12.22 -12.53
CA THR A 274 21.57 -11.68 -11.28
C THR A 274 23.03 -12.10 -11.08
N ALA A 275 23.77 -11.34 -10.26
CA ALA A 275 25.20 -11.54 -10.00
C ALA A 275 25.52 -12.93 -9.41
N ALA A 276 24.67 -13.37 -8.49
CA ALA A 276 24.71 -14.66 -7.82
C ALA A 276 23.29 -15.06 -7.43
N ARG A 277 23.10 -16.24 -6.82
CA ARG A 277 21.78 -16.55 -6.26
C ARG A 277 21.51 -15.67 -5.03
N HIS A 278 20.54 -14.78 -5.14
CA HIS A 278 20.05 -13.94 -4.05
C HIS A 278 18.64 -14.35 -3.61
N GLY A 279 18.26 -14.01 -2.38
CA GLY A 279 16.85 -14.06 -1.99
C GLY A 279 16.05 -13.04 -2.79
N PHE A 280 14.82 -13.38 -3.18
CA PHE A 280 13.89 -12.46 -3.83
C PHE A 280 12.55 -12.42 -3.10
N ARG A 281 11.80 -11.34 -3.36
CA ARG A 281 10.40 -11.22 -2.95
C ARG A 281 9.56 -10.54 -4.02
N LEU A 282 8.26 -10.82 -3.99
CA LEU A 282 7.28 -10.32 -4.94
C LEU A 282 6.33 -9.33 -4.25
N MET A 283 6.03 -8.24 -4.96
CA MET A 283 4.95 -7.33 -4.62
C MET A 283 4.14 -7.00 -5.87
N VAL A 284 2.82 -6.98 -5.74
CA VAL A 284 1.93 -6.54 -6.81
C VAL A 284 1.18 -5.31 -6.34
N LEU A 285 1.35 -4.22 -7.07
CA LEU A 285 0.70 -2.94 -6.83
C LEU A 285 -0.42 -2.77 -7.84
N ASP A 286 -1.50 -2.15 -7.41
CA ASP A 286 -2.65 -1.85 -8.25
C ASP A 286 -2.74 -0.34 -8.50
N ASN A 287 -3.41 0.05 -9.59
CA ASN A 287 -3.68 1.44 -9.96
C ASN A 287 -2.43 2.35 -9.90
N PRO A 288 -1.55 2.36 -10.92
CA PRO A 288 -1.48 1.41 -12.03
C PRO A 288 -0.89 0.07 -11.60
N THR A 289 -1.30 -1.00 -12.29
CA THR A 289 -0.82 -2.36 -12.05
C THR A 289 0.68 -2.45 -12.28
N ARG A 290 1.42 -2.88 -11.25
CA ARG A 290 2.86 -3.09 -11.32
C ARG A 290 3.25 -4.37 -10.61
N VAL A 291 4.10 -5.15 -11.26
CA VAL A 291 4.74 -6.32 -10.65
C VAL A 291 6.14 -5.92 -10.25
N VAL A 292 6.47 -6.10 -8.98
CA VAL A 292 7.73 -5.65 -8.39
C VAL A 292 8.47 -6.86 -7.84
N VAL A 293 9.71 -7.03 -8.26
CA VAL A 293 10.60 -8.07 -7.74
C VAL A 293 11.80 -7.37 -7.10
N ASP A 294 11.93 -7.57 -5.80
CA ASP A 294 13.11 -7.15 -5.05
C ASP A 294 14.08 -8.33 -4.97
N VAL A 295 15.35 -8.07 -5.22
CA VAL A 295 16.45 -9.03 -5.19
C VAL A 295 17.47 -8.55 -4.17
N ALA A 296 17.68 -9.32 -3.10
CA ALA A 296 18.61 -8.97 -2.03
C ALA A 296 20.06 -8.85 -2.54
N TYR A 297 20.90 -8.18 -1.74
CA TYR A 297 22.36 -8.25 -1.89
C TYR A 297 22.94 -9.55 -1.34
#